data_AF-A0A940H3K4-F1
#
_entry.id   AF-A0A940H3K4-F1
#
_cell.length_a   1.000
_cell.length_b   1.000
_cell.length_c   1.000
_cell.angle_alpha   90.00
_cell.angle_beta   90.00
_cell.angle_gamma   90.00
#
_symmetry.space_group_name_H-M   'P 1'
#
loop_
_entity.id
_entity.type
_entity.pdbx_description
1 polymer ?
#
loop_
_entity_poly.entity_id
_entity_poly.type
_entity_poly.pdbx_seq_one_letter_code
_entity_poly.pdbx_strand_id
1 'polypeptide(L)'
;MQTAESAREERRFLLLVLLGGLALRLIWLVRAMGPIDGFYGSAEATQVALAVARGDGIADAYYQGYGPTAHLLPASPAIAGFWMWLFGPGTSAANIALLGWCLAQVVAAWLLLRALFRALDADPRVTRWGMALLCLAPAFAPQEAIDFRYWEGASALALAALNLLLIVRHDAGRPFGWRALGSAAALWALTFFICPPAGLATAACWAVFALRRLPPSRRLAFGAASALAAALLLAPWALRNQRVLGAPVLLRSNFGLEFAIANHPAAISGHRPEYVFASRLAAIHPYGKASPGQAALRAAGGEVAYSRALGAETWRWAAANPWDFARLSLRHLREFFFPRPWQMYFTGWEGMRAARAYTIALVNLLGLIGLAIGLWQRRRGYWVLAVYLAVLALPYALLQPMSRYIYLAYGVLAFLAIEAVLAGLRYAEVAKGPGIAR
;
A
#
# COMPACT_ATOMS: atom_id res chain seq x y z
N MET A 1 -31.79 14.03 -14.60
CA MET A 1 -31.41 15.27 -13.87
C MET A 1 -31.40 14.96 -12.38
N GLN A 2 -30.25 14.98 -11.72
CA GLN A 2 -30.20 14.95 -10.25
C GLN A 2 -30.80 16.26 -9.74
N THR A 3 -31.82 16.20 -8.90
CA THR A 3 -32.39 17.39 -8.27
C THR A 3 -31.33 18.06 -7.38
N ALA A 4 -31.39 19.39 -7.23
CA ALA A 4 -30.48 20.12 -6.34
C ALA A 4 -30.51 19.58 -4.89
N GLU A 5 -31.66 19.05 -4.48
CA GLU A 5 -31.88 18.36 -3.22
C GLU A 5 -31.07 17.06 -3.12
N SER A 6 -31.15 16.18 -4.13
CA SER A 6 -30.35 14.94 -4.18
C SER A 6 -28.84 15.20 -4.13
N ALA A 7 -28.36 16.26 -4.79
CA ALA A 7 -26.94 16.65 -4.73
C ALA A 7 -26.54 17.15 -3.34
N ARG A 8 -27.43 17.85 -2.64
CA ARG A 8 -27.21 18.34 -1.27
C ARG A 8 -27.18 17.17 -0.28
N GLU A 9 -28.07 16.20 -0.43
CA GLU A 9 -28.10 14.98 0.39
C GLU A 9 -26.84 14.12 0.22
N GLU A 10 -26.37 13.92 -1.01
CA GLU A 10 -25.14 13.15 -1.26
C GLU A 10 -23.90 13.84 -0.67
N ARG A 11 -23.84 15.17 -0.72
CA ARG A 11 -22.76 15.94 -0.07
C ARG A 11 -22.83 15.80 1.46
N ARG A 12 -24.02 15.92 2.04
CA ARG A 12 -24.23 15.73 3.49
C ARG A 12 -23.81 14.33 3.91
N PHE A 13 -24.25 13.30 3.19
CA PHE A 13 -23.84 11.93 3.43
C PHE A 13 -22.31 11.77 3.40
N LEU A 14 -21.66 12.26 2.34
CA LEU A 14 -20.21 12.15 2.17
C LEU A 14 -19.45 12.83 3.32
N LEU A 15 -19.89 14.03 3.73
CA LEU A 15 -19.31 14.75 4.86
C LEU A 15 -19.48 13.96 6.15
N LEU A 16 -20.68 13.43 6.43
CA LEU A 16 -20.94 12.67 7.65
C LEU A 16 -20.11 11.38 7.73
N VAL A 17 -19.99 10.62 6.64
CA VAL A 17 -19.17 9.39 6.66
C VAL A 17 -17.68 9.71 6.78
N LEU A 18 -17.19 10.78 6.14
CA LEU A 18 -15.80 11.22 6.27
C LEU A 18 -15.50 11.67 7.71
N LEU A 19 -16.35 12.52 8.29
CA LEU A 19 -16.20 12.97 9.67
C LEU A 19 -16.30 11.81 10.66
N GLY A 20 -17.26 10.90 10.46
CA GLY A 20 -17.39 9.69 11.26
C GLY A 20 -16.16 8.79 11.15
N GLY A 21 -15.62 8.61 9.94
CA GLY A 21 -14.41 7.83 9.72
C GLY A 21 -13.17 8.44 10.38
N LEU A 22 -12.99 9.76 10.27
CA LEU A 22 -11.92 10.47 10.97
C LEU A 22 -12.09 10.36 12.49
N ALA A 23 -13.31 10.56 13.01
CA ALA A 23 -13.62 10.42 14.42
C ALA A 23 -13.28 9.01 14.93
N LEU A 24 -13.63 7.95 14.19
CA LEU A 24 -13.28 6.57 14.57
C LEU A 24 -11.77 6.35 14.69
N ARG A 25 -10.95 6.96 13.82
CA ARG A 25 -9.49 6.88 13.87
C ARG A 25 -8.91 7.65 15.04
N LEU A 26 -9.46 8.82 15.34
CA LEU A 26 -9.07 9.61 16.51
C LEU A 26 -9.49 8.93 17.82
N ILE A 27 -10.71 8.42 17.91
CA ILE A 27 -11.20 7.64 19.06
C ILE A 27 -10.33 6.40 19.27
N TRP A 28 -10.03 5.67 18.19
CA TRP A 28 -9.14 4.52 18.26
C TRP A 28 -7.76 4.94 18.79
N LEU A 29 -7.15 5.98 18.23
CA LEU A 29 -5.83 6.46 18.65
C LEU A 29 -5.84 6.80 20.16
N VAL A 30 -6.85 7.56 20.62
CA VAL A 30 -7.02 7.90 22.04
C VAL A 30 -7.15 6.67 22.93
N ARG A 31 -8.00 5.73 22.54
CA ARG A 31 -8.37 4.58 23.39
C ARG A 31 -7.31 3.47 23.38
N ALA A 32 -6.63 3.26 22.27
CA ALA A 32 -5.69 2.16 22.11
C ALA A 32 -4.23 2.58 22.35
N MET A 33 -3.87 3.84 22.07
CA MET A 33 -2.48 4.28 22.05
C MET A 33 -2.19 5.42 23.04
N GLY A 34 -3.21 6.18 23.43
CA GLY A 34 -3.06 7.32 24.34
C GLY A 34 -3.30 8.65 23.62
N PRO A 35 -2.74 9.77 24.09
CA PRO A 35 -3.16 11.10 23.64
C PRO A 35 -2.94 11.34 22.12
N ILE A 36 -3.79 12.16 21.49
CA ILE A 36 -3.77 12.39 20.03
C ILE A 36 -2.43 12.97 19.56
N ASP A 37 -1.82 13.80 20.41
CA ASP A 37 -0.54 14.46 20.21
C ASP A 37 0.65 13.64 20.72
N GLY A 38 0.42 12.37 21.11
CA GLY A 38 1.47 11.44 21.52
C GLY A 38 2.45 11.12 20.38
N PHE A 39 3.69 10.85 20.75
CA PHE A 39 4.71 10.36 19.84
C PHE A 39 4.55 8.85 19.64
N TYR A 40 4.30 8.43 18.40
CA TYR A 40 4.12 7.04 18.03
C TYR A 40 5.11 6.65 16.94
N GLY A 41 6.09 5.82 17.28
CA GLY A 41 7.05 5.31 16.30
C GLY A 41 6.46 4.21 15.41
N SER A 42 6.98 4.10 14.20
CA SER A 42 6.68 3.06 13.21
C SER A 42 8.00 2.50 12.64
N ALA A 43 8.78 1.91 13.53
CA ALA A 43 10.03 1.21 13.24
C ALA A 43 11.10 2.06 12.53
N GLU A 44 11.68 1.54 11.44
CA GLU A 44 12.81 2.15 10.72
C GLU A 44 12.45 3.51 10.13
N ALA A 45 11.22 3.68 9.64
CA ALA A 45 10.80 4.93 9.00
C ALA A 45 10.77 6.10 9.96
N THR A 46 10.43 5.87 11.23
CA THR A 46 10.54 6.90 12.27
C THR A 46 12.00 7.24 12.56
N GLN A 47 12.91 6.25 12.58
CA GLN A 47 14.33 6.53 12.82
C GLN A 47 14.93 7.38 11.70
N VAL A 48 14.60 7.08 10.43
CA VAL A 48 15.03 7.90 9.30
C VAL A 48 14.43 9.31 9.35
N ALA A 49 13.14 9.44 9.72
CA ALA A 49 12.52 10.76 9.88
C ALA A 49 13.21 11.59 10.98
N LEU A 50 13.57 10.96 12.10
CA LEU A 50 14.34 11.62 13.17
C LEU A 50 15.74 12.02 12.71
N ALA A 51 16.42 11.20 11.91
CA ALA A 51 17.72 11.52 11.32
C ALA A 51 17.64 12.72 10.37
N VAL A 52 16.63 12.76 9.50
CA VAL A 52 16.34 13.92 8.64
C VAL A 52 16.13 15.17 9.50
N ALA A 53 15.35 15.07 10.57
CA ALA A 53 15.05 16.21 11.44
C ALA A 53 16.29 16.77 12.16
N ARG A 54 17.29 15.94 12.43
CA ARG A 54 18.60 16.35 13.00
C ARG A 54 19.57 16.92 11.98
N GLY A 55 19.29 16.79 10.68
CA GLY A 55 20.20 17.19 9.60
C GLY A 55 21.14 16.08 9.12
N ASP A 56 21.00 14.84 9.61
CA ASP A 56 21.82 13.69 9.20
C ASP A 56 21.44 13.17 7.80
N GLY A 57 20.33 13.67 7.24
CA GLY A 57 19.76 13.22 5.97
C GLY A 57 19.08 11.85 6.08
N ILE A 58 19.06 11.10 4.98
CA ILE A 58 18.45 9.77 4.92
C ILE A 58 19.41 8.74 5.55
N ALA A 59 19.33 8.58 6.86
CA ALA A 59 20.27 7.81 7.68
C ALA A 59 19.57 7.06 8.82
N ASP A 60 20.32 6.22 9.53
CA ASP A 60 19.96 5.62 10.83
C ASP A 60 18.69 4.75 10.84
N ALA A 61 18.37 4.06 9.74
CA ALA A 61 17.17 3.21 9.66
C ALA A 61 17.07 2.18 10.80
N TYR A 62 18.18 1.60 11.25
CA TYR A 62 18.15 0.54 12.26
C TYR A 62 18.39 1.02 13.69
N TYR A 63 19.29 2.00 13.86
CA TYR A 63 19.65 2.60 15.15
C TYR A 63 20.39 3.93 14.91
N GLN A 64 20.38 4.81 15.90
CA GLN A 64 21.08 6.10 15.82
C GLN A 64 22.61 5.90 15.73
N GLY A 65 23.25 6.62 14.81
CA GLY A 65 24.69 6.51 14.56
C GLY A 65 25.07 5.30 13.68
N TYR A 66 24.10 4.62 13.06
CA TYR A 66 24.35 3.60 12.05
C TYR A 66 24.95 4.21 10.77
N GLY A 67 24.52 5.42 10.39
CA GLY A 67 24.96 6.14 9.21
C GLY A 67 23.96 6.11 8.06
N PRO A 68 24.39 6.51 6.84
CA PRO A 68 23.54 6.58 5.66
C PRO A 68 22.79 5.27 5.38
N THR A 69 21.56 5.37 4.88
CA THR A 69 20.74 4.19 4.54
C THR A 69 19.99 4.36 3.22
N ALA A 70 19.70 3.23 2.57
CA ALA A 70 18.75 3.06 1.49
C ALA A 70 17.72 1.97 1.83
N HIS A 71 17.50 1.66 3.11
CA HIS A 71 16.46 0.72 3.56
C HIS A 71 15.06 1.18 3.12
N LEU A 72 14.86 2.50 3.02
CA LEU A 72 13.62 3.16 2.63
C LEU A 72 13.83 4.06 1.42
N LEU A 73 12.75 4.29 0.68
CA LEU A 73 12.71 5.36 -0.30
C LEU A 73 12.51 6.70 0.43
N PRO A 74 13.12 7.80 -0.06
CA PRO A 74 13.33 8.98 0.76
C PRO A 74 12.06 9.81 1.01
N ALA A 75 11.07 9.76 0.13
CA ALA A 75 9.97 10.72 0.11
C ALA A 75 9.17 10.78 1.43
N SER A 76 8.63 9.66 1.90
CA SER A 76 7.80 9.61 3.10
C SER A 76 8.56 9.97 4.39
N PRO A 77 9.73 9.37 4.70
CA PRO A 77 10.47 9.75 5.90
C PRO A 77 11.05 11.17 5.82
N ALA A 78 11.38 11.69 4.62
CA ALA A 78 11.82 13.08 4.47
C ALA A 78 10.71 14.09 4.80
N ILE A 79 9.48 13.85 4.32
CA ILE A 79 8.33 14.70 4.67
C ILE A 79 8.05 14.63 6.18
N ALA A 80 8.14 13.44 6.77
CA ALA A 80 7.96 13.29 8.20
C ALA A 80 9.06 14.03 9.01
N GLY A 81 10.31 13.90 8.56
CA GLY A 81 11.45 14.60 9.14
C GLY A 81 11.35 16.11 9.00
N PHE A 82 10.78 16.63 7.91
CA PHE A 82 10.50 18.06 7.75
C PHE A 82 9.54 18.59 8.83
N TRP A 83 8.45 17.87 9.12
CA TRP A 83 7.52 18.28 10.19
C TRP A 83 8.18 18.24 11.58
N MET A 84 9.01 17.23 11.82
CA MET A 84 9.78 17.12 13.07
C MET A 84 10.86 18.19 13.19
N TRP A 85 11.52 18.55 12.10
CA TRP A 85 12.48 19.65 12.06
C TRP A 85 11.80 20.99 12.36
N LEU A 86 10.63 21.24 11.75
CA LEU A 86 9.91 22.50 11.88
C LEU A 86 9.35 22.73 13.30
N PHE A 87 8.81 21.69 13.93
CA PHE A 87 8.10 21.80 15.21
C PHE A 87 8.84 21.18 16.40
N GLY A 88 10.01 20.58 16.18
CA GLY A 88 10.77 19.82 17.18
C GLY A 88 10.36 18.34 17.21
N PRO A 89 11.32 17.39 17.16
CA PRO A 89 11.01 15.97 17.29
C PRO A 89 10.33 15.64 18.63
N GLY A 90 9.27 14.84 18.60
CA GLY A 90 8.57 14.39 19.80
C GLY A 90 7.61 15.42 20.42
N THR A 91 7.52 16.64 19.90
CA THR A 91 6.60 17.66 20.41
C THR A 91 5.15 17.40 19.96
N SER A 92 4.19 17.86 20.74
CA SER A 92 2.76 17.79 20.40
C SER A 92 2.46 18.42 19.04
N ALA A 93 3.10 19.55 18.71
CA ALA A 93 2.92 20.24 17.44
C ALA A 93 3.39 19.38 16.24
N ALA A 94 4.56 18.75 16.34
CA ALA A 94 5.05 17.84 15.30
C ALA A 94 4.11 16.63 15.13
N ASN A 95 3.64 16.04 16.24
CA ASN A 95 2.77 14.88 16.19
C ASN A 95 1.39 15.20 15.61
N ILE A 96 0.82 16.37 15.92
CA ILE A 96 -0.44 16.85 15.32
C ILE A 96 -0.26 17.11 13.83
N ALA A 97 0.85 17.75 13.41
CA ALA A 97 1.12 17.99 12.00
C ALA A 97 1.27 16.68 11.20
N LEU A 98 2.00 15.70 11.75
CA LEU A 98 2.16 14.37 11.15
C LEU A 98 0.82 13.61 11.07
N LEU A 99 0.00 13.69 12.11
CA LEU A 99 -1.34 13.10 12.11
C LEU A 99 -2.22 13.76 11.03
N GLY A 100 -2.23 15.10 10.95
CA GLY A 100 -2.96 15.83 9.92
C GLY A 100 -2.52 15.44 8.51
N TRP A 101 -1.20 15.36 8.28
CA TRP A 101 -0.61 14.88 7.03
C TRP A 101 -1.03 13.45 6.68
N CYS A 102 -1.01 12.54 7.66
CA CYS A 102 -1.43 11.14 7.52
C CYS A 102 -2.91 11.04 7.13
N LEU A 103 -3.80 11.72 7.87
CA LEU A 103 -5.24 11.70 7.62
C LEU A 103 -5.61 12.38 6.29
N ALA A 104 -4.90 13.44 5.90
CA ALA A 104 -5.11 14.10 4.61
C ALA A 104 -4.83 13.15 3.43
N GLN A 105 -3.72 12.39 3.48
CA GLN A 105 -3.40 11.39 2.46
C GLN A 105 -4.46 10.28 2.39
N VAL A 106 -4.93 9.80 3.55
CA VAL A 106 -5.96 8.76 3.64
C VAL A 106 -7.27 9.24 3.02
N VAL A 107 -7.74 10.44 3.36
CA VAL A 107 -8.95 11.04 2.78
C VAL A 107 -8.78 11.26 1.28
N ALA A 108 -7.63 11.75 0.83
CA ALA A 108 -7.35 11.92 -0.59
C ALA A 108 -7.44 10.58 -1.35
N ALA A 109 -6.88 9.50 -0.79
CA ALA A 109 -6.98 8.17 -1.37
C ALA A 109 -8.43 7.70 -1.50
N TRP A 110 -9.25 7.84 -0.46
CA TRP A 110 -10.67 7.44 -0.51
C TRP A 110 -11.48 8.26 -1.50
N LEU A 111 -11.26 9.57 -1.57
CA LEU A 111 -11.95 10.45 -2.53
C LEU A 111 -11.56 10.09 -3.98
N LEU A 112 -10.30 9.75 -4.23
CA LEU A 112 -9.83 9.30 -5.53
C LEU A 112 -10.40 7.93 -5.91
N LEU A 113 -10.50 6.99 -4.97
CA LEU A 113 -11.20 5.71 -5.20
C LEU A 113 -12.68 5.92 -5.51
N ARG A 114 -13.37 6.79 -4.76
CA ARG A 114 -14.76 7.16 -5.08
C ARG A 114 -14.86 7.75 -6.49
N ALA A 115 -13.94 8.62 -6.88
CA ALA A 115 -13.89 9.20 -8.23
C ALA A 115 -13.61 8.13 -9.31
N LEU A 116 -12.76 7.14 -9.02
CA LEU A 116 -12.49 5.99 -9.88
C LEU A 116 -13.76 5.17 -10.14
N PHE A 117 -14.49 4.78 -9.09
CA PHE A 117 -15.72 4.00 -9.26
C PHE A 117 -16.83 4.78 -9.96
N ARG A 118 -16.90 6.10 -9.78
CA ARG A 118 -17.78 6.95 -10.61
C ARG A 118 -17.36 6.98 -12.07
N ALA A 119 -16.06 6.98 -12.36
CA ALA A 119 -15.54 6.96 -13.74
C ALA A 119 -15.73 5.59 -14.41
N LEU A 120 -15.85 4.52 -13.63
CA LEU A 120 -16.21 3.17 -14.07
C LEU A 120 -17.73 3.01 -14.30
N ASP A 121 -18.51 4.07 -14.11
CA ASP A 121 -19.98 4.03 -14.21
C ASP A 121 -20.62 3.01 -13.25
N ALA A 122 -20.01 2.84 -12.06
CA ALA A 122 -20.56 1.97 -11.03
C ALA A 122 -21.91 2.51 -10.51
N ASP A 123 -22.80 1.59 -10.09
CA ASP A 123 -24.07 1.95 -9.45
C ASP A 123 -23.81 2.98 -8.32
N PRO A 124 -24.57 4.09 -8.24
CA PRO A 124 -24.38 5.10 -7.20
C PRO A 124 -24.31 4.52 -5.79
N ARG A 125 -25.05 3.43 -5.51
CA ARG A 125 -25.01 2.70 -4.23
C ARG A 125 -23.65 2.07 -3.95
N VAL A 126 -22.94 1.58 -4.98
CA VAL A 126 -21.54 1.12 -4.85
C VAL A 126 -20.65 2.25 -4.39
N THR A 127 -20.79 3.44 -4.99
CA THR A 127 -19.95 4.58 -4.61
C THR A 127 -20.27 5.12 -3.23
N ARG A 128 -21.53 5.05 -2.81
CA ARG A 128 -22.03 5.53 -1.53
C ARG A 128 -21.63 4.60 -0.39
N TRP A 129 -21.97 3.31 -0.51
CA TRP A 129 -21.71 2.33 0.53
C TRP A 129 -20.26 1.84 0.53
N GLY A 130 -19.55 1.88 -0.61
CA GLY A 130 -18.11 1.62 -0.64
C GLY A 130 -17.33 2.68 0.13
N MET A 131 -17.76 3.94 0.01
CA MET A 131 -17.22 5.03 0.83
C MET A 131 -17.54 4.86 2.32
N ALA A 132 -18.79 4.51 2.65
CA ALA A 132 -19.16 4.21 4.04
C ALA A 132 -18.34 3.05 4.61
N LEU A 133 -18.10 1.99 3.84
CA LEU A 133 -17.29 0.84 4.27
C LEU A 133 -15.84 1.26 4.57
N LEU A 134 -15.20 2.03 3.69
CA LEU A 134 -13.83 2.51 3.92
C LEU A 134 -13.73 3.45 5.14
N CYS A 135 -14.69 4.36 5.29
CA CYS A 135 -14.69 5.30 6.39
C CYS A 135 -15.04 4.63 7.72
N LEU A 136 -16.04 3.74 7.75
CA LEU A 136 -16.66 3.29 8.99
C LEU A 136 -16.22 1.89 9.44
N ALA A 137 -15.51 1.11 8.61
CA ALA A 137 -14.84 -0.12 9.03
C ALA A 137 -13.34 0.16 9.31
N PRO A 138 -12.92 0.41 10.57
CA PRO A 138 -11.58 0.86 10.92
C PRO A 138 -10.54 -0.27 10.92
N ALA A 139 -10.58 -1.17 9.94
CA ALA A 139 -9.70 -2.34 9.87
C ALA A 139 -8.20 -1.96 9.77
N PHE A 140 -7.90 -0.75 9.29
CA PHE A 140 -6.56 -0.20 9.13
C PHE A 140 -6.31 1.05 10.00
N ALA A 141 -7.07 1.27 11.07
CA ALA A 141 -6.88 2.44 11.94
C ALA A 141 -5.43 2.65 12.41
N PRO A 142 -4.65 1.60 12.80
CA PRO A 142 -3.23 1.78 13.12
C PRO A 142 -2.40 2.31 11.95
N GLN A 143 -2.64 1.80 10.74
CA GLN A 143 -1.93 2.24 9.55
C GLN A 143 -2.30 3.69 9.21
N GLU A 144 -3.60 3.99 9.23
CA GLU A 144 -4.20 5.26 8.82
C GLU A 144 -3.99 6.40 9.81
N ALA A 145 -3.63 6.11 11.07
CA ALA A 145 -3.39 7.12 12.10
C ALA A 145 -1.95 7.16 12.62
N ILE A 146 -1.13 6.13 12.36
CA ILE A 146 0.26 6.04 12.84
C ILE A 146 1.24 5.69 11.70
N ASP A 147 1.11 4.53 11.06
CA ASP A 147 2.16 4.07 10.14
C ASP A 147 2.37 5.06 8.99
N PHE A 148 1.29 5.58 8.39
CA PHE A 148 1.37 6.50 7.25
C PHE A 148 1.75 7.95 7.62
N ARG A 149 2.13 8.20 8.89
CA ARG A 149 2.92 9.39 9.26
C ARG A 149 4.34 9.29 8.68
N TYR A 150 4.88 8.08 8.54
CA TYR A 150 6.27 7.82 8.16
C TYR A 150 6.42 6.96 6.90
N TRP A 151 5.48 6.03 6.69
CA TRP A 151 5.46 5.08 5.58
C TRP A 151 4.55 5.55 4.44
N GLU A 152 4.77 4.99 3.25
CA GLU A 152 4.18 5.44 1.99
C GLU A 152 2.74 5.00 1.73
N GLY A 153 2.13 4.13 2.54
CA GLY A 153 0.94 3.37 2.08
C GLY A 153 -0.28 4.22 1.69
N ALA A 154 -0.61 5.29 2.43
CA ALA A 154 -1.73 6.18 2.05
C ALA A 154 -1.46 6.97 0.76
N SER A 155 -0.27 7.58 0.64
CA SER A 155 0.12 8.29 -0.58
C SER A 155 0.25 7.34 -1.79
N ALA A 156 0.76 6.13 -1.58
CA ALA A 156 0.83 5.09 -2.61
C ALA A 156 -0.55 4.70 -3.12
N LEU A 157 -1.54 4.51 -2.24
CA LEU A 157 -2.92 4.23 -2.64
C LEU A 157 -3.55 5.42 -3.38
N ALA A 158 -3.32 6.65 -2.91
CA ALA A 158 -3.82 7.86 -3.58
C ALA A 158 -3.26 7.98 -5.01
N LEU A 159 -1.95 7.83 -5.17
CA LEU A 159 -1.29 7.88 -6.47
C LEU A 159 -1.73 6.73 -7.39
N ALA A 160 -1.85 5.51 -6.85
CA ALA A 160 -2.38 4.39 -7.59
C ALA A 160 -3.82 4.67 -8.07
N ALA A 161 -4.72 5.09 -7.17
CA ALA A 161 -6.10 5.43 -7.53
C ALA A 161 -6.17 6.54 -8.60
N LEU A 162 -5.28 7.54 -8.54
CA LEU A 162 -5.19 8.58 -9.57
C LEU A 162 -4.73 8.02 -10.92
N ASN A 163 -3.75 7.13 -10.96
CA ASN A 163 -3.35 6.43 -12.20
C ASN A 163 -4.53 5.66 -12.79
N LEU A 164 -5.18 4.82 -11.98
CA LEU A 164 -6.32 4.01 -12.43
C LEU A 164 -7.46 4.90 -12.95
N LEU A 165 -7.75 6.02 -12.26
CA LEU A 165 -8.76 6.99 -12.67
C LEU A 165 -8.42 7.62 -14.03
N LEU A 166 -7.17 8.00 -14.27
CA LEU A 166 -6.74 8.55 -15.56
C LEU A 166 -6.83 7.51 -16.68
N ILE A 167 -6.40 6.27 -16.41
CA ILE A 167 -6.52 5.16 -17.36
C ILE A 167 -7.99 4.94 -17.75
N VAL A 168 -8.88 4.80 -16.77
CA VAL A 168 -10.31 4.60 -17.00
C VAL A 168 -10.92 5.77 -17.77
N ARG A 169 -10.55 7.00 -17.44
CA ARG A 169 -11.04 8.21 -18.13
C ARG A 169 -10.58 8.31 -19.58
N HIS A 170 -9.37 7.88 -19.91
CA HIS A 170 -8.88 7.86 -21.29
C HIS A 170 -9.37 6.64 -22.07
N ASP A 171 -9.47 5.47 -21.43
CA ASP A 171 -10.15 4.31 -21.99
C ASP A 171 -11.63 4.64 -22.26
N ALA A 172 -12.20 5.54 -21.45
CA ALA A 172 -13.32 6.48 -21.59
C ALA A 172 -13.66 7.02 -22.99
N GLY A 173 -12.63 7.21 -23.83
CA GLY A 173 -12.71 8.00 -25.05
C GLY A 173 -12.21 9.44 -24.89
N ARG A 174 -11.70 9.84 -23.71
CA ARG A 174 -11.05 11.14 -23.57
C ARG A 174 -9.73 11.17 -24.36
N PRO A 175 -9.47 12.23 -25.15
CA PRO A 175 -8.25 12.33 -25.94
C PRO A 175 -6.97 12.17 -25.11
N PHE A 176 -6.08 11.27 -25.53
CA PHE A 176 -4.77 11.08 -24.90
C PHE A 176 -3.70 11.88 -25.67
N GLY A 177 -3.69 13.19 -25.46
CA GLY A 177 -2.72 14.12 -26.06
C GLY A 177 -1.37 14.16 -25.33
N TRP A 178 -0.44 14.96 -25.82
CA TRP A 178 0.93 15.07 -25.28
C TRP A 178 0.99 15.48 -23.80
N ARG A 179 0.11 16.40 -23.37
CA ARG A 179 0.00 16.77 -21.95
C ARG A 179 -0.40 15.59 -21.06
N ALA A 180 -1.37 14.77 -21.52
CA ALA A 180 -1.82 13.59 -20.80
C ALA A 180 -0.75 12.50 -20.77
N LEU A 181 0.01 12.35 -21.86
CA LEU A 181 1.14 11.43 -21.95
C LEU A 181 2.24 11.81 -20.93
N GLY A 182 2.66 13.07 -20.92
CA GLY A 182 3.68 13.56 -19.98
C GLY A 182 3.22 13.47 -18.53
N SER A 183 1.98 13.85 -18.23
CA SER A 183 1.45 13.76 -16.86
C SER A 183 1.26 12.32 -16.39
N ALA A 184 0.81 11.40 -17.26
CA ALA A 184 0.71 9.98 -16.95
C ALA A 184 2.10 9.37 -16.68
N ALA A 185 3.10 9.71 -17.49
CA ALA A 185 4.48 9.25 -17.32
C ALA A 185 5.07 9.73 -15.98
N ALA A 186 4.92 11.02 -15.67
CA ALA A 186 5.40 11.60 -14.42
C ALA A 186 4.67 11.01 -13.20
N LEU A 187 3.34 10.86 -13.27
CA LEU A 187 2.54 10.28 -12.21
C LEU A 187 2.93 8.82 -11.94
N TRP A 188 3.10 8.02 -12.99
CA TRP A 188 3.54 6.64 -12.87
C TRP A 188 4.93 6.57 -12.24
N ALA A 189 5.89 7.35 -12.73
CA ALA A 189 7.25 7.39 -12.20
C ALA A 189 7.27 7.76 -10.70
N LEU A 190 6.48 8.76 -10.30
CA LEU A 190 6.31 9.14 -8.90
C LEU A 190 5.71 8.01 -8.07
N THR A 191 4.69 7.32 -8.60
CA THR A 191 4.07 6.17 -7.94
C THR A 191 5.08 5.04 -7.71
N PHE A 192 5.88 4.73 -8.72
CA PHE A 192 6.93 3.71 -8.65
C PHE A 192 8.05 4.09 -7.68
N PHE A 193 8.46 5.35 -7.67
CA PHE A 193 9.47 5.86 -6.74
C PHE A 193 8.99 5.91 -5.28
N ILE A 194 7.69 6.10 -5.03
CA ILE A 194 7.13 6.09 -3.68
C ILE A 194 6.87 4.65 -3.21
N CYS A 195 6.25 3.83 -4.06
CA CYS A 195 5.87 2.45 -3.75
C CYS A 195 6.07 1.55 -4.98
N PRO A 196 7.20 0.83 -5.08
CA PRO A 196 7.51 0.02 -6.25
C PRO A 196 6.42 -1.02 -6.61
N PRO A 197 5.80 -1.75 -5.66
CA PRO A 197 4.70 -2.67 -5.98
C PRO A 197 3.50 -1.97 -6.65
N ALA A 198 3.07 -0.81 -6.13
CA ALA A 198 1.98 -0.04 -6.74
C ALA A 198 2.39 0.55 -8.10
N GLY A 199 3.64 0.96 -8.25
CA GLY A 199 4.20 1.42 -9.53
C GLY A 199 4.26 0.32 -10.59
N LEU A 200 4.63 -0.91 -10.23
CA LEU A 200 4.61 -2.07 -11.14
C LEU A 200 3.16 -2.39 -11.58
N ALA A 201 2.23 -2.38 -10.64
CA ALA A 201 0.82 -2.64 -10.92
C ALA A 201 0.21 -1.60 -11.86
N THR A 202 0.49 -0.32 -11.64
CA THR A 202 0.04 0.76 -12.51
C THR A 202 0.80 0.80 -13.84
N ALA A 203 2.09 0.40 -13.88
CA ALA A 203 2.84 0.21 -15.13
C ALA A 203 2.14 -0.79 -16.05
N ALA A 204 1.75 -1.95 -15.50
CA ALA A 204 1.06 -2.99 -16.25
C ALA A 204 -0.28 -2.50 -16.80
N CYS A 205 -1.04 -1.75 -16.00
CA CYS A 205 -2.30 -1.14 -16.45
C CYS A 205 -2.08 -0.13 -17.59
N TRP A 206 -1.08 0.75 -17.45
CA TRP A 206 -0.71 1.72 -18.49
C TRP A 206 -0.18 1.05 -19.76
N ALA A 207 0.58 -0.03 -19.64
CA ALA A 207 1.07 -0.82 -20.77
C ALA A 207 -0.08 -1.45 -21.55
N VAL A 208 -1.03 -2.09 -20.86
CA VAL A 208 -2.23 -2.66 -21.49
C VAL A 208 -3.07 -1.56 -22.15
N PHE A 209 -3.26 -0.41 -21.49
CA PHE A 209 -3.93 0.74 -22.09
C PHE A 209 -3.21 1.20 -23.37
N ALA A 210 -1.89 1.40 -23.32
CA ALA A 210 -1.10 1.88 -24.44
C ALA A 210 -1.18 0.92 -25.64
N LEU A 211 -1.08 -0.40 -25.39
CA LEU A 211 -1.22 -1.44 -26.41
C LEU A 211 -2.60 -1.44 -27.07
N ARG A 212 -3.66 -1.17 -26.31
CA ARG A 212 -5.05 -1.18 -26.80
C ARG A 212 -5.47 0.13 -27.49
N ARG A 213 -4.92 1.27 -27.09
CA ARG A 213 -5.47 2.60 -27.42
C ARG A 213 -4.53 3.51 -28.17
N LEU A 214 -3.22 3.29 -28.14
CA LEU A 214 -2.25 4.21 -28.72
C LEU A 214 -1.62 3.65 -30.00
N PRO A 215 -1.41 4.49 -31.04
CA PRO A 215 -0.63 4.10 -32.20
C PRO A 215 0.85 3.85 -31.81
N PRO A 216 1.62 3.07 -32.59
CA PRO A 216 3.00 2.69 -32.26
C PRO A 216 3.90 3.87 -31.86
N SER A 217 3.82 4.99 -32.58
CA SER A 217 4.62 6.19 -32.29
C SER A 217 4.32 6.79 -30.92
N ARG A 218 3.04 6.88 -30.53
CA ARG A 218 2.64 7.34 -29.19
C ARG A 218 2.95 6.34 -28.10
N ARG A 219 2.90 5.03 -28.40
CA ARG A 219 3.36 3.99 -27.46
C ARG A 219 4.84 4.15 -27.13
N LEU A 220 5.67 4.30 -28.16
CA LEU A 220 7.11 4.52 -27.98
C LEU A 220 7.37 5.82 -27.21
N ALA A 221 6.71 6.92 -27.60
CA ALA A 221 6.88 8.19 -26.92
C ALA A 221 6.44 8.14 -25.45
N PHE A 222 5.36 7.42 -25.13
CA PHE A 222 4.91 7.24 -23.75
C PHE A 222 5.88 6.37 -22.94
N GLY A 223 6.40 5.29 -23.53
CA GLY A 223 7.44 4.47 -22.93
C GLY A 223 8.72 5.26 -22.64
N ALA A 224 9.19 6.04 -23.62
CA ALA A 224 10.36 6.91 -23.48
C ALA A 224 10.15 7.99 -22.41
N ALA A 225 9.00 8.66 -22.41
CA ALA A 225 8.66 9.66 -21.40
C ALA A 225 8.60 9.05 -19.99
N SER A 226 8.05 7.83 -19.87
CA SER A 226 7.99 7.09 -18.61
C SER A 226 9.39 6.73 -18.13
N ALA A 227 10.24 6.16 -19.00
CA ALA A 227 11.62 5.83 -18.68
C ALA A 227 12.43 7.06 -18.25
N LEU A 228 12.26 8.19 -18.96
CA LEU A 228 12.90 9.46 -18.59
C LEU A 228 12.40 9.96 -17.23
N ALA A 229 11.10 9.98 -17.00
CA ALA A 229 10.52 10.42 -15.73
C ALA A 229 10.99 9.55 -14.55
N ALA A 230 11.08 8.22 -14.73
CA ALA A 230 11.63 7.32 -13.73
C ALA A 230 13.13 7.57 -13.51
N ALA A 231 13.91 7.76 -14.57
CA ALA A 231 15.34 8.06 -14.48
C ALA A 231 15.60 9.37 -13.71
N LEU A 232 14.78 10.40 -13.90
CA LEU A 232 14.89 11.68 -13.18
C LEU A 232 14.70 11.53 -11.66
N LEU A 233 13.96 10.53 -11.20
CA LEU A 233 13.77 10.25 -9.78
C LEU A 233 14.79 9.23 -9.24
N LEU A 234 15.04 8.16 -9.99
CA LEU A 234 15.88 7.04 -9.57
C LEU A 234 17.37 7.35 -9.68
N ALA A 235 17.80 8.10 -10.71
CA ALA A 235 19.23 8.36 -10.92
C ALA A 235 19.84 9.22 -9.81
N PRO A 236 19.24 10.34 -9.35
CA PRO A 236 19.79 11.10 -8.22
C PRO A 236 19.89 10.26 -6.94
N TRP A 237 18.88 9.42 -6.69
CA TRP A 237 18.87 8.50 -5.55
C TRP A 237 19.98 7.45 -5.63
N ALA A 238 20.13 6.80 -6.79
CA ALA A 238 21.19 5.82 -7.02
C ALA A 238 22.59 6.43 -6.97
N LEU A 239 22.78 7.63 -7.53
CA LEU A 239 24.05 8.37 -7.45
C LEU A 239 24.41 8.70 -6.00
N ARG A 240 23.43 9.15 -5.19
CA ARG A 240 23.63 9.35 -3.76
C ARG A 240 24.04 8.05 -3.08
N ASN A 241 23.33 6.95 -3.34
CA ASN A 241 23.61 5.65 -2.73
C ASN A 241 24.97 5.10 -3.16
N GLN A 242 25.39 5.31 -4.40
CA GLN A 242 26.73 4.93 -4.85
C GLN A 242 27.81 5.65 -4.04
N ARG A 243 27.62 6.95 -3.76
CA ARG A 243 28.60 7.76 -3.02
C ARG A 243 28.70 7.38 -1.54
N VAL A 244 27.57 7.10 -0.89
CA VAL A 244 27.52 6.93 0.58
C VAL A 244 27.41 5.47 1.04
N LEU A 245 26.95 4.56 0.19
CA LEU A 245 26.82 3.13 0.47
C LEU A 245 27.74 2.26 -0.41
N GLY A 246 28.46 2.86 -1.36
CA GLY A 246 29.32 2.14 -2.31
C GLY A 246 28.57 1.35 -3.38
N ALA A 247 27.25 1.50 -3.50
CA ALA A 247 26.43 0.76 -4.48
C ALA A 247 25.26 1.60 -5.04
N PRO A 248 24.91 1.45 -6.34
CA PRO A 248 23.89 2.28 -6.98
C PRO A 248 22.49 1.71 -6.71
N VAL A 249 22.05 1.75 -5.46
CA VAL A 249 20.73 1.25 -5.05
C VAL A 249 19.65 2.14 -5.66
N LEU A 250 18.92 1.62 -6.66
CA LEU A 250 17.86 2.33 -7.37
C LEU A 250 16.58 2.49 -6.55
N LEU A 251 16.27 1.50 -5.71
CA LEU A 251 15.05 1.50 -4.89
C LEU A 251 15.42 1.37 -3.41
N ARG A 252 15.21 0.18 -2.84
CA ARG A 252 15.56 -0.14 -1.45
C ARG A 252 16.64 -1.19 -1.39
N SER A 253 17.52 -1.10 -0.40
CA SER A 253 18.60 -2.07 -0.16
C SER A 253 18.11 -3.34 0.55
N ASN A 254 16.91 -3.33 1.14
CA ASN A 254 16.44 -4.33 2.09
C ASN A 254 15.80 -5.59 1.47
N PHE A 255 15.75 -5.73 0.14
CA PHE A 255 15.06 -6.86 -0.51
C PHE A 255 15.56 -8.23 0.01
N GLY A 256 16.87 -8.44 0.11
CA GLY A 256 17.41 -9.73 0.53
C GLY A 256 17.14 -10.04 2.00
N LEU A 257 17.11 -9.02 2.86
CA LEU A 257 16.67 -9.15 4.26
C LEU A 257 15.20 -9.58 4.34
N GLU A 258 14.29 -8.88 3.67
CA GLU A 258 12.85 -9.20 3.67
C GLU A 258 12.57 -10.58 3.06
N PHE A 259 13.32 -10.93 2.01
CA PHE A 259 13.24 -12.24 1.36
C PHE A 259 13.66 -13.36 2.33
N ALA A 260 14.75 -13.15 3.09
CA ALA A 260 15.24 -14.10 4.09
C ALA A 260 14.36 -14.21 5.34
N ILE A 261 13.57 -13.19 5.65
CA ILE A 261 12.57 -13.22 6.72
C ILE A 261 11.38 -14.09 6.28
N ALA A 262 10.93 -13.95 5.04
CA ALA A 262 9.75 -14.65 4.55
C ALA A 262 10.02 -16.12 4.16
N ASN A 263 11.24 -16.43 3.73
CA ASN A 263 11.57 -17.73 3.12
C ASN A 263 12.68 -18.45 3.90
N HIS A 264 12.31 -19.43 4.70
CA HIS A 264 13.24 -20.28 5.45
C HIS A 264 12.54 -21.58 5.93
N PRO A 265 13.28 -22.64 6.29
CA PRO A 265 12.70 -23.94 6.67
C PRO A 265 11.62 -23.85 7.76
N ALA A 266 11.88 -23.09 8.83
CA ALA A 266 10.92 -22.98 9.93
C ALA A 266 9.60 -22.30 9.51
N ALA A 267 9.59 -21.51 8.43
CA ALA A 267 8.37 -20.91 7.92
C ALA A 267 7.42 -21.94 7.28
N ILE A 268 7.86 -23.14 6.90
CA ILE A 268 7.04 -24.10 6.13
C ILE A 268 5.83 -24.62 6.95
N SER A 269 6.05 -24.97 8.22
CA SER A 269 5.08 -25.70 9.05
C SER A 269 3.75 -24.96 9.25
N GLY A 270 3.75 -23.62 9.17
CA GLY A 270 2.58 -22.78 9.39
C GLY A 270 2.02 -22.80 10.81
N HIS A 271 2.65 -23.56 11.72
CA HIS A 271 2.31 -23.65 13.13
C HIS A 271 2.95 -22.48 13.89
N ARG A 272 2.17 -21.80 14.76
CA ARG A 272 2.59 -20.59 15.49
C ARG A 272 3.35 -19.58 14.61
N PRO A 273 2.76 -19.14 13.47
CA PRO A 273 3.43 -18.28 12.51
C PRO A 273 3.92 -16.96 13.13
N GLU A 274 3.20 -16.43 14.13
CA GLU A 274 3.61 -15.27 14.92
C GLU A 274 4.97 -15.48 15.60
N TYR A 275 5.17 -16.63 16.24
CA TYR A 275 6.39 -16.94 16.95
C TYR A 275 7.55 -17.18 15.99
N VAL A 276 7.29 -17.92 14.90
CA VAL A 276 8.30 -18.18 13.86
C VAL A 276 8.78 -16.86 13.24
N PHE A 277 7.85 -15.97 12.88
CA PHE A 277 8.16 -14.68 12.30
C PHE A 277 8.92 -13.78 13.29
N ALA A 278 8.45 -13.65 14.53
CA ALA A 278 9.11 -12.86 15.56
C ALA A 278 10.52 -13.38 15.88
N SER A 279 10.69 -14.71 15.96
CA SER A 279 11.99 -15.35 16.19
C SER A 279 12.95 -15.09 15.03
N ARG A 280 12.46 -15.15 13.79
CA ARG A 280 13.27 -14.83 12.60
C ARG A 280 13.69 -13.37 12.59
N LEU A 281 12.77 -12.44 12.88
CA LEU A 281 13.10 -11.01 13.00
C LEU A 281 14.17 -10.78 14.07
N ALA A 282 14.02 -11.36 15.26
CA ALA A 282 15.01 -11.22 16.33
C ALA A 282 16.40 -11.75 15.93
N ALA A 283 16.43 -12.81 15.11
CA ALA A 283 17.67 -13.43 14.67
C ALA A 283 18.43 -12.60 13.61
N ILE A 284 17.74 -12.03 12.62
CA ILE A 284 18.42 -11.43 11.45
C ILE A 284 18.10 -9.94 11.23
N HIS A 285 17.08 -9.38 11.87
CA HIS A 285 16.73 -7.97 11.66
C HIS A 285 17.66 -7.06 12.49
N PRO A 286 18.33 -6.05 11.88
CA PRO A 286 19.24 -5.17 12.61
C PRO A 286 18.54 -4.11 13.49
N TYR A 287 17.22 -4.00 13.39
CA TYR A 287 16.42 -3.15 14.26
C TYR A 287 16.31 -3.76 15.67
N GLY A 288 16.57 -2.95 16.71
CA GLY A 288 16.52 -3.36 18.12
C GLY A 288 17.90 -3.40 18.79
N LYS A 289 17.97 -3.00 20.06
CA LYS A 289 19.24 -2.85 20.79
C LYS A 289 20.01 -4.17 20.87
N ALA A 290 21.28 -4.15 20.46
CA ALA A 290 22.22 -5.28 20.54
C ALA A 290 21.69 -6.58 19.89
N SER A 291 20.93 -6.48 18.81
CA SER A 291 20.46 -7.69 18.09
C SER A 291 21.61 -8.41 17.38
N PRO A 292 21.55 -9.74 17.23
CA PRO A 292 22.48 -10.48 16.39
C PRO A 292 22.57 -9.92 14.96
N GLY A 293 21.43 -9.44 14.42
CA GLY A 293 21.36 -8.75 13.13
C GLY A 293 22.24 -7.49 13.07
N GLN A 294 22.37 -6.72 14.14
CA GLN A 294 23.29 -5.56 14.18
C GLN A 294 24.75 -5.99 14.12
N ALA A 295 25.13 -7.04 14.84
CA ALA A 295 26.49 -7.56 14.82
C ALA A 295 26.83 -8.09 13.41
N ALA A 296 25.92 -8.84 12.79
CA ALA A 296 26.10 -9.38 11.45
C ALA A 296 26.14 -8.28 10.37
N LEU A 297 25.30 -7.25 10.49
CA LEU A 297 25.32 -6.07 9.62
C LEU A 297 26.68 -5.34 9.67
N ARG A 298 27.21 -5.14 10.89
CA ARG A 298 28.54 -4.53 11.09
C ARG A 298 29.65 -5.40 10.50
N ALA A 299 29.61 -6.70 10.76
CA ALA A 299 30.59 -7.65 10.22
C ALA A 299 30.57 -7.72 8.69
N ALA A 300 29.40 -7.55 8.07
CA ALA A 300 29.24 -7.52 6.62
C ALA A 300 29.71 -6.20 5.97
N GLY A 301 30.05 -5.17 6.74
CA GLY A 301 30.47 -3.86 6.22
C GLY A 301 29.32 -2.95 5.76
N GLY A 302 28.09 -3.19 6.23
CA GLY A 302 26.93 -2.34 5.98
C GLY A 302 25.71 -3.04 5.37
N GLU A 303 24.59 -2.33 5.25
CA GLU A 303 23.30 -2.93 4.84
C GLU A 303 23.30 -3.56 3.46
N VAL A 304 24.02 -3.01 2.49
CA VAL A 304 23.97 -3.50 1.11
C VAL A 304 24.59 -4.89 1.03
N ALA A 305 25.78 -5.05 1.60
CA ALA A 305 26.47 -6.34 1.65
C ALA A 305 25.68 -7.35 2.50
N TYR A 306 25.21 -6.93 3.67
CA TYR A 306 24.42 -7.78 4.56
C TYR A 306 23.14 -8.31 3.88
N SER A 307 22.34 -7.41 3.30
CA SER A 307 21.10 -7.78 2.61
C SER A 307 21.37 -8.67 1.39
N ARG A 308 22.42 -8.39 0.60
CA ARG A 308 22.81 -9.24 -0.54
C ARG A 308 23.20 -10.65 -0.10
N ALA A 309 23.96 -10.78 0.99
CA ALA A 309 24.36 -12.08 1.52
C ALA A 309 23.14 -12.92 1.95
N LEU A 310 22.22 -12.31 2.71
CA LEU A 310 20.96 -12.95 3.10
C LEU A 310 20.11 -13.35 1.89
N GLY A 311 20.00 -12.47 0.89
CA GLY A 311 19.27 -12.76 -0.34
C GLY A 311 19.88 -13.94 -1.10
N ALA A 312 21.20 -13.97 -1.27
CA ALA A 312 21.90 -15.05 -1.95
C ALA A 312 21.80 -16.40 -1.23
N GLU A 313 21.88 -16.40 0.11
CA GLU A 313 21.63 -17.59 0.92
C GLU A 313 20.19 -18.10 0.75
N THR A 314 19.22 -17.19 0.81
CA THR A 314 17.81 -17.54 0.68
C THR A 314 17.47 -18.07 -0.72
N TRP A 315 18.09 -17.50 -1.77
CA TRP A 315 17.94 -18.03 -3.13
C TRP A 315 18.55 -19.41 -3.30
N ARG A 316 19.72 -19.69 -2.69
CA ARG A 316 20.29 -21.04 -2.68
C ARG A 316 19.36 -22.03 -1.98
N TRP A 317 18.79 -21.64 -0.85
CA TRP A 317 17.80 -22.46 -0.15
C TRP A 317 16.55 -22.71 -1.03
N ALA A 318 16.01 -21.68 -1.67
CA ALA A 318 14.84 -21.80 -2.54
C ALA A 318 15.11 -22.70 -3.75
N ALA A 319 16.29 -22.60 -4.37
CA ALA A 319 16.70 -23.45 -5.48
C ALA A 319 16.87 -24.91 -5.05
N ALA A 320 17.35 -25.16 -3.84
CA ALA A 320 17.47 -26.50 -3.27
C ALA A 320 16.13 -27.08 -2.79
N ASN A 321 15.12 -26.24 -2.51
CA ASN A 321 13.82 -26.63 -1.96
C ASN A 321 12.66 -25.99 -2.77
N PRO A 322 12.55 -26.27 -4.08
CA PRO A 322 11.62 -25.55 -4.97
C PRO A 322 10.15 -25.71 -4.57
N TRP A 323 9.76 -26.89 -4.07
CA TRP A 323 8.39 -27.16 -3.64
C TRP A 323 8.03 -26.43 -2.34
N ASP A 324 8.93 -26.38 -1.38
CA ASP A 324 8.72 -25.62 -0.15
C ASP A 324 8.66 -24.12 -0.44
N PHE A 325 9.54 -23.62 -1.31
CA PHE A 325 9.51 -22.24 -1.76
C PHE A 325 8.21 -21.89 -2.50
N ALA A 326 7.73 -22.75 -3.39
CA ALA A 326 6.44 -22.59 -4.06
C ALA A 326 5.27 -22.58 -3.05
N ARG A 327 5.30 -23.47 -2.05
CA ARG A 327 4.30 -23.54 -0.97
C ARG A 327 4.28 -22.26 -0.15
N LEU A 328 5.44 -21.71 0.21
CA LEU A 328 5.54 -20.42 0.90
C LEU A 328 5.01 -19.28 0.02
N SER A 329 5.38 -19.26 -1.26
CA SER A 329 4.95 -18.23 -2.21
C SER A 329 3.43 -18.21 -2.38
N LEU A 330 2.80 -19.38 -2.54
CA LEU A 330 1.34 -19.50 -2.61
C LEU A 330 0.67 -19.11 -1.30
N ARG A 331 1.28 -19.44 -0.15
CA ARG A 331 0.77 -19.01 1.15
C ARG A 331 0.82 -17.50 1.29
N HIS A 332 1.91 -16.85 0.91
CA HIS A 332 2.02 -15.39 0.96
C HIS A 332 0.99 -14.72 0.04
N LEU A 333 0.79 -15.21 -1.19
CA LEU A 333 -0.27 -14.71 -2.07
C LEU A 333 -1.66 -14.85 -1.44
N ARG A 334 -1.95 -15.98 -0.79
CA ARG A 334 -3.21 -16.16 -0.06
C ARG A 334 -3.32 -15.18 1.10
N GLU A 335 -2.26 -15.02 1.89
CA GLU A 335 -2.21 -14.12 3.05
C GLU A 335 -2.25 -12.63 2.68
N PHE A 336 -1.94 -12.28 1.43
CA PHE A 336 -2.13 -10.94 0.90
C PHE A 336 -3.63 -10.58 0.76
N PHE A 337 -4.44 -11.49 0.21
CA PHE A 337 -5.89 -11.27 0.06
C PHE A 337 -6.69 -11.68 1.30
N PHE A 338 -6.25 -12.70 2.03
CA PHE A 338 -6.94 -13.27 3.18
C PHE A 338 -5.98 -13.29 4.37
N PRO A 339 -5.72 -12.12 4.99
CA PRO A 339 -4.79 -12.03 6.09
C PRO A 339 -5.23 -12.88 7.27
N ARG A 340 -4.24 -13.40 7.98
CA ARG A 340 -4.41 -14.11 9.26
C ARG A 340 -4.24 -13.14 10.43
N PRO A 341 -4.83 -13.44 11.60
CA PRO A 341 -4.74 -12.56 12.78
C PRO A 341 -3.31 -12.18 13.17
N TRP A 342 -2.34 -13.08 12.98
CA TRP A 342 -0.93 -12.84 13.30
C TRP A 342 -0.29 -11.71 12.48
N GLN A 343 -0.76 -11.44 11.25
CA GLN A 343 -0.23 -10.32 10.44
C GLN A 343 -0.61 -8.94 11.00
N MET A 344 -1.50 -8.90 12.00
CA MET A 344 -1.90 -7.70 12.74
C MET A 344 -1.09 -7.52 14.03
N TYR A 345 -0.06 -8.35 14.28
CA TYR A 345 0.68 -8.39 15.53
C TYR A 345 1.33 -7.04 15.89
N PHE A 346 1.99 -6.40 14.93
CA PHE A 346 2.81 -5.19 15.11
C PHE A 346 2.03 -3.87 14.98
N THR A 347 0.75 -3.87 15.34
CA THR A 347 -0.14 -2.72 15.08
C THR A 347 -0.69 -2.05 16.34
N GLY A 348 -0.26 -2.46 17.53
CA GLY A 348 -0.68 -1.88 18.81
C GLY A 348 -2.13 -2.16 19.23
N TRP A 349 -2.91 -2.90 18.42
CA TRP A 349 -4.32 -3.20 18.72
C TRP A 349 -4.58 -4.70 18.89
N GLU A 350 -4.02 -5.26 19.97
CA GLU A 350 -3.94 -6.72 20.16
C GLU A 350 -5.31 -7.40 20.23
N GLY A 351 -6.26 -6.84 20.99
CA GLY A 351 -7.59 -7.42 21.18
C GLY A 351 -8.45 -7.50 19.91
N MET A 352 -8.10 -6.78 18.84
CA MET A 352 -8.88 -6.73 17.60
C MET A 352 -8.16 -7.39 16.41
N ARG A 353 -7.04 -8.08 16.64
CA ARG A 353 -6.26 -8.76 15.57
C ARG A 353 -7.14 -9.68 14.71
N ALA A 354 -7.93 -10.54 15.35
CA ALA A 354 -8.80 -11.49 14.66
C ALA A 354 -9.94 -10.79 13.91
N ALA A 355 -10.68 -9.91 14.60
CA ALA A 355 -11.77 -9.15 14.00
C ALA A 355 -11.33 -8.34 12.78
N ARG A 356 -10.15 -7.72 12.82
CA ARG A 356 -9.58 -6.97 11.69
C ARG A 356 -9.21 -7.89 10.54
N ALA A 357 -8.48 -8.97 10.80
CA ALA A 357 -8.08 -9.92 9.78
C ALA A 357 -9.30 -10.53 9.06
N TYR A 358 -10.32 -10.95 9.81
CA TYR A 358 -11.55 -11.52 9.24
C TYR A 358 -12.40 -10.49 8.51
N THR A 359 -12.50 -9.25 9.02
CA THR A 359 -13.15 -8.15 8.28
C THR A 359 -12.46 -7.91 6.94
N ILE A 360 -11.13 -7.82 6.92
CA ILE A 360 -10.36 -7.61 5.68
C ILE A 360 -10.56 -8.80 4.73
N ALA A 361 -10.47 -10.03 5.23
CA ALA A 361 -10.65 -11.23 4.42
C ALA A 361 -12.06 -11.31 3.81
N LEU A 362 -13.10 -10.97 4.57
CA LEU A 362 -14.49 -10.95 4.08
C LEU A 362 -14.68 -9.88 3.00
N VAL A 363 -14.19 -8.66 3.24
CA VAL A 363 -14.25 -7.57 2.25
C VAL A 363 -13.48 -7.94 0.99
N ASN A 364 -12.29 -8.52 1.13
CA ASN A 364 -11.49 -8.94 -0.02
C ASN A 364 -12.15 -10.10 -0.78
N LEU A 365 -12.76 -11.07 -0.10
CA LEU A 365 -13.51 -12.16 -0.73
C LEU A 365 -14.67 -11.60 -1.57
N LEU A 366 -15.52 -10.77 -0.96
CA LEU A 366 -16.63 -10.13 -1.66
C LEU A 366 -16.15 -9.21 -2.78
N GLY A 367 -15.03 -8.50 -2.57
CA GLY A 367 -14.42 -7.65 -3.58
C GLY A 367 -13.91 -8.42 -4.80
N LEU A 368 -13.29 -9.58 -4.59
CA LEU A 368 -12.86 -10.47 -5.67
C LEU A 368 -14.07 -11.08 -6.41
N ILE A 369 -15.14 -11.43 -5.69
CA ILE A 369 -16.41 -11.85 -6.31
C ILE A 369 -17.00 -10.70 -7.15
N GLY A 370 -17.03 -9.48 -6.61
CA GLY A 370 -17.53 -8.29 -7.33
C GLY A 370 -16.71 -7.99 -8.58
N LEU A 371 -15.39 -8.15 -8.51
CA LEU A 371 -14.51 -8.06 -9.67
C LEU A 371 -14.87 -9.12 -10.72
N ALA A 372 -15.02 -10.38 -10.30
CA ALA A 372 -15.35 -11.48 -11.19
C ALA A 372 -16.70 -11.26 -11.88
N ILE A 373 -17.72 -10.80 -11.15
CA ILE A 373 -19.04 -10.42 -11.69
C ILE A 373 -18.88 -9.30 -12.72
N GLY A 374 -18.14 -8.23 -12.39
CA GLY A 374 -17.93 -7.11 -13.29
C GLY A 374 -17.19 -7.51 -14.57
N LEU A 375 -16.18 -8.39 -14.48
CA LEU A 375 -15.47 -8.96 -15.62
C LEU A 375 -16.39 -9.88 -16.46
N TRP A 376 -17.17 -10.74 -15.83
CA TRP A 376 -18.14 -11.63 -16.50
C TRP A 376 -19.18 -10.82 -17.28
N GLN A 377 -19.67 -9.73 -16.69
CA GLN A 377 -20.58 -8.78 -17.32
C GLN A 377 -19.89 -7.86 -18.35
N ARG A 378 -18.58 -8.02 -18.56
CA ARG A 378 -17.75 -7.19 -19.45
C ARG A 378 -17.88 -5.69 -19.16
N ARG A 379 -18.02 -5.33 -17.87
CA ARG A 379 -18.08 -3.93 -17.44
C ARG A 379 -16.83 -3.19 -17.85
N ARG A 380 -17.02 -2.00 -18.42
CA ARG A 380 -15.95 -1.18 -18.96
C ARG A 380 -14.93 -0.83 -17.87
N GLY A 381 -13.65 -0.98 -18.17
CA GLY A 381 -12.56 -0.60 -17.26
C GLY A 381 -12.29 -1.57 -16.10
N TYR A 382 -13.10 -2.61 -15.88
CA TYR A 382 -12.86 -3.58 -14.78
C TYR A 382 -11.57 -4.39 -14.98
N TRP A 383 -11.13 -4.51 -16.25
CA TRP A 383 -9.82 -5.07 -16.57
C TRP A 383 -8.68 -4.29 -15.90
N VAL A 384 -8.81 -2.97 -15.72
CA VAL A 384 -7.80 -2.11 -15.07
C VAL A 384 -7.64 -2.52 -13.61
N LEU A 385 -8.76 -2.75 -12.92
CA LEU A 385 -8.76 -3.21 -11.53
C LEU A 385 -8.19 -4.62 -11.40
N ALA A 386 -8.51 -5.51 -12.33
CA ALA A 386 -8.02 -6.88 -12.36
C ALA A 386 -6.51 -6.96 -12.56
N VAL A 387 -5.97 -6.23 -13.56
CA VAL A 387 -4.54 -6.15 -13.81
C VAL A 387 -3.82 -5.52 -12.62
N TYR A 388 -4.37 -4.44 -12.05
CA TYR A 388 -3.80 -3.79 -10.87
C TYR A 388 -3.69 -4.77 -9.70
N LEU A 389 -4.78 -5.42 -9.30
CA LEU A 389 -4.78 -6.33 -8.15
C LEU A 389 -3.88 -7.55 -8.37
N ALA A 390 -3.89 -8.13 -9.57
CA ALA A 390 -3.05 -9.27 -9.90
C ALA A 390 -1.56 -8.93 -9.80
N VAL A 391 -1.12 -7.85 -10.46
CA VAL A 391 0.29 -7.46 -10.49
C VAL A 391 0.76 -6.90 -9.16
N LEU A 392 -0.11 -6.18 -8.43
CA LEU A 392 0.19 -5.67 -7.09
C LEU A 392 0.53 -6.79 -6.11
N ALA A 393 -0.12 -7.95 -6.22
CA ALA A 393 0.09 -9.08 -5.32
C ALA A 393 1.41 -9.84 -5.60
N LEU A 394 1.93 -9.83 -6.84
CA LEU A 394 3.06 -10.66 -7.25
C LEU A 394 4.35 -10.46 -6.44
N PRO A 395 4.78 -9.22 -6.09
CA PRO A 395 5.96 -9.04 -5.25
C PRO A 395 5.82 -9.72 -3.87
N TYR A 396 4.59 -9.82 -3.37
CA TYR A 396 4.28 -10.47 -2.09
C TYR A 396 4.09 -11.98 -2.22
N ALA A 397 4.37 -12.59 -3.38
CA ALA A 397 4.69 -14.01 -3.42
C ALA A 397 6.06 -14.27 -2.78
N LEU A 398 7.01 -13.37 -3.03
CA LEU A 398 8.40 -13.50 -2.56
C LEU A 398 8.57 -13.00 -1.12
N LEU A 399 7.76 -12.04 -0.70
CA LEU A 399 7.91 -11.32 0.56
C LEU A 399 6.71 -11.55 1.47
N GLN A 400 6.91 -11.48 2.78
CA GLN A 400 5.82 -11.66 3.74
C GLN A 400 4.83 -10.48 3.66
N PRO A 401 3.55 -10.70 3.27
CA PRO A 401 2.55 -9.64 3.30
C PRO A 401 2.26 -9.21 4.74
N MET A 402 2.23 -7.90 4.95
CA MET A 402 1.90 -7.22 6.19
C MET A 402 0.74 -6.25 5.94
N SER A 403 0.07 -5.81 7.00
CA SER A 403 -1.13 -4.94 6.91
C SER A 403 -0.96 -3.75 5.96
N ARG A 404 0.17 -3.04 6.03
CA ARG A 404 0.47 -1.87 5.18
C ARG A 404 0.47 -2.18 3.67
N TYR A 405 0.79 -3.40 3.28
CA TYR A 405 0.81 -3.84 1.88
C TYR A 405 -0.59 -4.22 1.39
N ILE A 406 -1.36 -4.89 2.25
CA ILE A 406 -2.74 -5.30 1.99
C ILE A 406 -3.65 -4.08 1.81
N TYR A 407 -3.35 -2.99 2.54
CA TYR A 407 -4.05 -1.71 2.42
C TYR A 407 -4.14 -1.20 0.96
N LEU A 408 -3.12 -1.44 0.15
CA LEU A 408 -3.06 -1.00 -1.26
C LEU A 408 -4.14 -1.67 -2.13
N ALA A 409 -4.55 -2.90 -1.80
CA ALA A 409 -5.61 -3.61 -2.50
C ALA A 409 -7.00 -3.35 -1.87
N TYR A 410 -7.05 -3.21 -0.55
CA TYR A 410 -8.28 -3.13 0.23
C TYR A 410 -9.22 -2.02 -0.25
N GLY A 411 -8.67 -0.84 -0.56
CA GLY A 411 -9.44 0.30 -1.06
C GLY A 411 -10.30 -0.02 -2.28
N VAL A 412 -9.72 -0.70 -3.27
CA VAL A 412 -10.40 -1.12 -4.51
C VAL A 412 -11.39 -2.24 -4.21
N LEU A 413 -10.99 -3.22 -3.41
CA LEU A 413 -11.82 -4.37 -3.06
C LEU A 413 -13.04 -3.99 -2.22
N ALA A 414 -12.97 -2.95 -1.39
CA ALA A 414 -14.09 -2.46 -0.60
C ALA A 414 -15.27 -1.98 -1.45
N PHE A 415 -15.01 -1.22 -2.52
CA PHE A 415 -16.09 -0.82 -3.44
C PHE A 415 -16.64 -2.02 -4.21
N LEU A 416 -15.77 -2.92 -4.69
CA LEU A 416 -16.20 -4.13 -5.39
C LEU A 416 -16.99 -5.08 -4.47
N ALA A 417 -16.74 -5.09 -3.16
CA ALA A 417 -17.50 -5.88 -2.21
C ALA A 417 -18.97 -5.46 -2.17
N ILE A 418 -19.22 -4.15 -2.20
CA ILE A 418 -20.60 -3.63 -2.28
C ILE A 418 -21.25 -4.03 -3.61
N GLU A 419 -20.48 -4.06 -4.69
CA GLU A 419 -20.99 -4.49 -5.99
C GLU A 419 -21.44 -5.96 -5.99
N ALA A 420 -20.67 -6.84 -5.34
CA ALA A 420 -21.07 -8.24 -5.13
C ALA A 420 -22.36 -8.34 -4.30
N VAL A 421 -22.45 -7.60 -3.18
CA VAL A 421 -23.64 -7.59 -2.32
C VAL A 421 -24.87 -7.14 -3.10
N LEU A 422 -24.78 -6.03 -3.85
CA LEU A 422 -25.89 -5.53 -4.65
C LEU A 422 -26.27 -6.48 -5.80
N ALA A 423 -25.31 -7.17 -6.40
CA ALA A 423 -25.58 -8.20 -7.40
C ALA A 423 -26.35 -9.38 -6.79
N GLY A 424 -25.95 -9.84 -5.60
CA GLY A 424 -26.67 -10.88 -4.86
C GLY A 424 -28.09 -10.49 -4.48
N LEU A 425 -28.31 -9.26 -4.02
CA LEU A 425 -29.65 -8.75 -3.69
C LEU A 425 -30.56 -8.73 -4.91
N ARG A 426 -30.09 -8.23 -6.06
CA ARG A 426 -30.87 -8.25 -7.31
C ARG A 426 -31.21 -9.66 -7.76
N TYR A 427 -30.28 -10.60 -7.62
CA TYR A 427 -30.54 -12.00 -7.95
C TYR A 427 -31.63 -12.60 -7.05
N ALA A 428 -31.59 -12.33 -5.75
CA ALA A 428 -32.59 -12.78 -4.80
C ALA A 428 -33.99 -12.16 -5.05
N GLU A 429 -34.05 -10.90 -5.47
CA GLU A 429 -35.31 -10.24 -5.88
C GLU A 429 -35.92 -10.91 -7.11
N VAL A 430 -35.12 -11.19 -8.14
CA VAL A 430 -35.57 -11.88 -9.36
C VAL A 430 -36.00 -13.31 -9.07
N ALA A 431 -35.23 -14.04 -8.24
CA ALA A 431 -35.54 -15.42 -7.87
C ALA A 431 -36.84 -15.56 -7.07
N LYS A 432 -37.28 -14.51 -6.36
CA LYS A 432 -38.56 -14.49 -5.64
C LYS A 432 -39.77 -14.32 -6.56
N GLY A 433 -39.59 -13.92 -7.83
CA GLY A 433 -40.66 -13.73 -8.81
C GLY A 433 -41.72 -12.68 -8.43
N PRO A 434 -42.63 -12.28 -9.33
CA PRO A 434 -43.70 -11.32 -9.05
C PRO A 434 -44.86 -11.92 -8.23
N GLY A 435 -44.58 -12.78 -7.25
CA GLY A 435 -45.59 -13.62 -6.62
C GLY A 435 -45.48 -13.77 -5.12
N ILE A 436 -45.61 -12.67 -4.35
CA ILE A 436 -46.43 -12.60 -3.12
C ILE A 436 -46.90 -11.14 -2.96
N ALA A 437 -47.87 -10.73 -3.78
CA ALA A 437 -48.95 -9.91 -3.25
C ALA A 437 -49.89 -10.90 -2.54
N ARG A 438 -49.87 -10.89 -1.22
CA ARG A 438 -50.96 -11.40 -0.38
C ARG A 438 -51.28 -10.33 0.64
#